data_AF-A0A6L9KV41-F1
#
_entry.id   AF-A0A6L9KV41-F1
#
_cell.length_a   1.000
_cell.length_b   1.000
_cell.length_c   1.000
_cell.angle_alpha   90.00
_cell.angle_beta   90.00
_cell.angle_gamma   90.00
#
_symmetry.space_group_name_H-M   'P 1'
#
loop_
_entity.id
_entity.type
_entity.pdbx_description
1 polymer ?
#
loop_
_entity_poly.entity_id
_entity_poly.type
_entity_poly.pdbx_seq_one_letter_code
_entity_poly.pdbx_strand_id
1 'polypeptide(L)' 'MIQGYTPKQLLYKTGGPAQEANLYTADFIRDRLSGWSEVKLSEYERVLSEGVAHSGQSALLGAIFQKPLT' A
#
# COMPACT_ATOMS: atom_id res chain seq x y z
N MET A 1 1.16 10.14 5.50
CA MET A 1 1.64 9.27 4.41
C MET A 1 1.26 7.84 4.76
N ILE A 2 0.78 7.08 3.77
CA ILE A 2 0.44 5.66 3.89
C ILE A 2 1.38 4.88 2.97
N GLN A 3 1.89 3.76 3.47
CA GLN A 3 2.58 2.74 2.69
C GLN A 3 1.98 1.39 3.10
N GLY A 4 1.79 0.49 2.13
CA GLY A 4 1.32 -0.86 2.41
C GLY A 4 1.39 -1.76 1.19
N TYR A 5 0.93 -2.99 1.36
CA TYR A 5 0.87 -3.99 0.29
C TYR A 5 -0.49 -3.98 -0.39
N THR A 6 -0.52 -4.28 -1.69
CA THR A 6 -1.78 -4.47 -2.43
C THR A 6 -2.19 -5.95 -2.44
N PRO A 7 -3.45 -6.29 -2.78
CA PRO A 7 -3.90 -7.67 -2.96
C PRO A 7 -3.01 -8.52 -3.89
N LYS A 8 -2.36 -7.88 -4.87
CA LYS A 8 -1.42 -8.55 -5.79
C LYS A 8 -0.24 -9.20 -5.06
N GLN A 9 0.12 -8.76 -3.86
CA GLN A 9 1.19 -9.35 -3.06
C GLN A 9 0.96 -10.84 -2.76
N LEU A 10 -0.30 -11.28 -2.63
CA LEU A 10 -0.65 -12.67 -2.39
C LEU A 10 -0.17 -13.61 -3.50
N LEU A 11 0.07 -13.07 -4.71
CA LEU A 11 0.61 -13.83 -5.85
C LEU A 11 2.12 -14.05 -5.75
N TYR A 12 2.84 -13.14 -5.10
CA TYR A 12 4.31 -13.14 -5.12
C TYR A 12 4.93 -14.08 -4.09
N LYS A 13 4.28 -14.30 -2.95
CA LYS A 13 4.77 -15.23 -1.91
C LYS A 13 6.22 -14.96 -1.46
N THR A 14 6.65 -13.71 -1.57
CA THR A 14 8.00 -13.20 -1.23
C THR A 14 8.05 -12.56 0.16
N GLY A 15 6.93 -12.62 0.91
CA GLY A 15 6.76 -11.95 2.19
C GLY A 15 5.53 -11.08 2.29
N GLY A 16 5.43 -10.34 3.39
CA GLY A 16 4.34 -9.42 3.66
C GLY A 16 3.08 -10.08 4.27
N PRO A 17 2.00 -9.30 4.45
CA PRO A 17 0.77 -9.78 5.06
C PRO A 17 0.11 -10.88 4.22
N ALA A 18 -0.24 -12.00 4.86
CA ALA A 18 -0.92 -13.12 4.21
C ALA A 18 -2.45 -13.02 4.22
N GLN A 19 -3.02 -12.08 4.99
CA GLN A 19 -4.46 -11.88 5.11
C GLN A 19 -4.88 -10.67 4.28
N GLU A 20 -5.91 -10.84 3.46
CA GLU A 20 -6.45 -9.79 2.59
C GLU A 20 -6.89 -8.54 3.36
N ALA A 21 -7.43 -8.72 4.56
CA ALA A 21 -7.83 -7.61 5.45
C ALA A 21 -6.68 -6.66 5.84
N ASN A 22 -5.42 -7.09 5.65
CA ASN A 22 -4.23 -6.28 5.92
C ASN A 22 -3.63 -5.67 4.64
N LEU A 23 -4.32 -5.77 3.50
CA LEU A 23 -3.88 -5.25 2.21
C LEU A 23 -4.74 -4.04 1.82
N TYR A 24 -4.12 -3.06 1.17
CA TYR A 24 -4.78 -1.83 0.75
C TYR A 24 -5.06 -1.83 -0.75
N THR A 25 -6.23 -1.32 -1.14
CA THR A 25 -6.55 -0.93 -2.50
C THR A 25 -6.59 0.59 -2.61
N ALA A 26 -6.33 1.14 -3.79
CA ALA A 26 -6.48 2.57 -4.05
C ALA A 26 -7.87 3.09 -3.62
N ASP A 27 -8.93 2.34 -3.93
CA ASP A 27 -10.31 2.75 -3.63
C ASP A 27 -10.60 2.75 -2.14
N PHE A 28 -10.09 1.77 -1.39
CA PHE A 28 -10.21 1.75 0.07
C PHE A 28 -9.56 2.98 0.71
N ILE A 29 -8.36 3.37 0.24
CA ILE A 29 -7.66 4.55 0.74
C ILE A 29 -8.42 5.83 0.42
N ARG A 30 -8.97 5.96 -0.79
CA ARG A 30 -9.78 7.12 -1.20
C ARG A 30 -11.06 7.26 -0.39
N ASP A 31 -11.79 6.17 -0.19
CA ASP A 31 -13.00 6.15 0.62
C ASP A 31 -12.69 6.62 2.06
N ARG A 32 -11.65 6.04 2.66
CA ARG A 32 -11.25 6.34 4.04
C ARG A 32 -10.77 7.77 4.26
N LEU A 33 -10.20 8.39 3.23
CA LEU A 33 -9.63 9.75 3.23
C LEU A 33 -10.42 10.74 2.36
N SER A 34 -11.69 10.47 2.09
CA SER A 34 -12.55 11.27 1.20
C SER A 34 -12.66 12.76 1.56
N GLY A 35 -12.41 13.13 2.82
CA GLY A 35 -12.37 14.52 3.27
C GLY A 35 -10.99 15.20 3.18
N TRP A 36 -9.96 14.52 2.67
CA TRP A 36 -8.59 15.03 2.54
C TRP A 36 -8.25 15.19 1.05
N SER A 37 -7.35 16.11 0.73
CA SER A 37 -6.90 16.29 -0.66
C SER A 37 -5.86 15.22 -1.02
N GLU A 38 -6.10 14.46 -2.09
CA GLU A 38 -5.13 13.51 -2.64
C GLU A 38 -3.95 14.28 -3.26
N VAL A 39 -2.75 14.14 -2.70
CA VAL A 39 -1.51 14.74 -3.24
C VAL A 39 -0.82 13.73 -4.18
N LYS A 40 -0.79 12.46 -3.78
CA LYS A 40 -0.26 11.35 -4.57
C LYS A 40 -0.87 10.05 -4.10
N LEU A 41 -1.35 9.22 -5.02
CA LEU A 41 -1.68 7.83 -4.77
C LEU A 41 -1.13 6.99 -5.93
N SER A 42 -0.37 5.95 -5.62
CA SER A 42 0.21 5.08 -6.62
C SER A 42 0.34 3.66 -6.11
N GLU A 43 -0.11 2.72 -6.92
CA GLU A 43 0.26 1.31 -6.82
C GLU A 43 1.50 1.09 -7.68
N TYR A 44 2.49 0.40 -7.13
CA TYR A 44 3.76 0.17 -7.79
C TYR A 44 4.39 -1.13 -7.32
N GLU A 45 5.39 -1.56 -8.06
CA GLU A 45 6.08 -2.81 -7.83
C GLU A 45 7.57 -2.57 -7.63
N ARG A 46 8.15 -3.25 -6.65
CA ARG A 46 9.57 -3.11 -6.33
C ARG A 46 10.10 -4.38 -5.68
N VAL A 47 11.35 -4.74 -5.98
CA VAL A 47 12.06 -5.76 -5.21
C VAL A 47 12.48 -5.16 -3.86
N LEU A 48 11.98 -5.73 -2.77
CA LEU A 48 12.37 -5.37 -1.41
C LEU A 48 13.32 -6.43 -0.83
N SER A 49 14.17 -6.00 0.09
CA SER A 49 15.07 -6.87 0.84
C SER A 49 15.15 -6.40 2.30
N GLU A 50 14.05 -6.58 3.02
CA GLU A 50 13.83 -6.11 4.41
C GLU A 50 13.98 -7.27 5.41
N GLY A 51 14.91 -8.19 5.15
CA GLY A 51 15.15 -9.39 5.97
C GLY A 51 14.49 -10.65 5.42
N VAL A 52 14.62 -11.75 6.16
CA VAL A 52 14.26 -13.11 5.71
C VAL A 52 12.78 -13.28 5.36
N ALA A 53 11.91 -12.50 6.00
CA ALA A 53 10.47 -12.58 5.75
C ALA A 53 10.02 -11.72 4.55
N HIS A 54 10.82 -10.76 4.09
CA HIS A 54 10.43 -9.73 3.12
C HIS A 54 11.54 -9.60 2.06
N SER A 55 11.70 -10.62 1.22
CA SER A 55 12.76 -10.66 0.22
C SER A 55 12.19 -11.10 -1.13
N GLY A 56 12.15 -10.15 -2.08
CA GLY A 56 11.73 -10.38 -3.45
C GLY A 56 10.75 -9.34 -3.97
N GLN A 57 10.08 -9.69 -5.08
CA GLN A 57 9.09 -8.85 -5.73
C GLN A 57 7.95 -8.49 -4.78
N SER A 58 7.67 -7.21 -4.61
CA SER A 58 6.60 -6.72 -3.74
C SER A 58 5.62 -5.83 -4.50
N ALA A 59 4.31 -6.06 -4.29
CA ALA A 59 3.24 -5.21 -4.78
C ALA A 59 2.82 -4.22 -3.69
N LEU A 60 3.04 -2.93 -3.96
CA LEU A 60 2.99 -1.87 -2.96
C LEU A 60 2.00 -0.77 -3.35
N LEU A 61 1.48 -0.09 -2.34
CA LEU A 61 0.69 1.13 -2.46
C LEU A 61 1.36 2.22 -1.64
N GLY A 62 1.53 3.39 -2.24
CA GLY A 62 1.98 4.60 -1.57
C GLY A 62 0.97 5.73 -1.74
N ALA A 63 0.62 6.38 -0.63
CA ALA A 63 -0.36 7.45 -0.61
C ALA A 63 0.07 8.64 0.26
N ILE A 64 -0.13 9.85 -0.26
CA ILE A 64 0.06 11.13 0.41
C ILE A 64 -1.23 11.92 0.25
N PHE A 65 -1.82 12.29 1.38
CA PHE A 65 -3.02 13.11 1.45
C PHE A 65 -2.74 14.30 2.36
N GLN A 66 -3.33 15.44 2.03
CA GLN A 66 -3.25 16.66 2.80
C GLN A 66 -4.54 16.85 3.60
N LYS A 67 -4.41 17.02 4.92
CA LYS A 67 -5.54 17.33 5.80
C LYS A 67 -6.08 18.73 5.46
N PRO A 68 -7.41 18.95 5.49
CA PRO A 68 -7.97 20.30 5.39
C PRO A 68 -7.38 21.23 6.45
N LEU A 69 -7.07 22.47 6.04
CA LEU A 69 -6.79 23.55 6.99
C LEU A 69 -8.10 23.89 7.70
N THR A 70 -8.06 23.92 9.03
CA THR A 70 -9.18 24.33 9.89
C THR A 70 -9.04 25.82 10.18
#